data_AF-A4P0K6-F1
#
_entry.id   AF-A4P0K6-F1
#
_cell.length_a   1.000
_cell.length_b   1.000
_cell.length_c   1.000
_cell.angle_alpha   90.00
_cell.angle_beta   90.00
_cell.angle_gamma   90.00
#
_symmetry.space_group_name_H-M   'P 1'
#
loop_
_entity.id
_entity.type
_entity.pdbx_description
1 polymer ?
#
loop_
_entity_poly.entity_id
_entity_poly.type
_entity_poly.pdbx_seq_one_letter_code
_entity_poly.pdbx_strand_id
1 'polypeptide(L)' 'MKVLAQLPLHIRIREDLDAGNPTVVRVPENEISQAFLQLAEKVSTELYWQGSVIPSEILFKEVK' A
#
# COMPACT_ATOMS: atom_id res chain seq x y z
N MET A 1 -14.14 9.77 8.12
CA MET A 1 -13.40 8.53 7.79
C MET A 1 -12.87 8.68 6.36
N LYS A 2 -11.60 8.38 6.09
CA LYS A 2 -10.99 8.59 4.76
C LYS A 2 -11.06 7.30 3.94
N VAL A 3 -11.56 7.39 2.70
CA VAL A 3 -11.56 6.26 1.76
C VAL A 3 -10.16 6.13 1.13
N LEU A 4 -9.57 4.94 1.23
CA LEU A 4 -8.23 4.68 0.70
C LEU A 4 -8.29 4.33 -0.80
N ALA A 5 -9.19 3.43 -1.19
CA ALA A 5 -9.46 3.07 -2.58
C ALA A 5 -10.88 2.53 -2.75
N GLN A 6 -11.28 2.35 -4.02
CA GLN A 6 -12.47 1.64 -4.43
C GLN A 6 -12.05 0.55 -5.41
N LEU A 7 -12.47 -0.69 -5.16
CA LEU A 7 -12.13 -1.84 -5.99
C LEU A 7 -13.36 -2.28 -6.79
N PRO A 8 -13.18 -2.76 -8.04
CA PRO A 8 -14.28 -3.27 -8.83
C PRO A 8 -14.85 -4.55 -8.21
N LEU A 9 -16.17 -4.70 -8.26
CA LEU A 9 -16.83 -5.95 -7.89
C LEU A 9 -16.74 -6.94 -9.06
N HIS A 10 -15.69 -7.77 -9.05
CA HIS A 10 -15.41 -8.68 -10.16
C HIS A 10 -15.14 -10.11 -9.66
N ILE A 11 -15.80 -11.11 -10.27
CA ILE A 11 -15.77 -12.52 -9.82
C ILE A 11 -14.36 -13.12 -9.77
N ARG A 12 -13.50 -12.73 -10.72
CA ARG A 12 -12.07 -13.10 -10.78
C ARG A 12 -11.33 -12.98 -9.46
N ILE A 13 -11.63 -11.96 -8.63
CA ILE A 13 -10.97 -11.78 -7.33
C ILE A 13 -11.16 -13.03 -6.46
N ARG A 14 -12.38 -13.57 -6.45
CA ARG A 14 -12.71 -14.79 -5.72
C ARG A 14 -12.07 -16.01 -6.38
N GLU A 15 -12.20 -16.16 -7.68
CA GLU A 15 -11.67 -17.32 -8.43
C GLU A 15 -10.15 -17.49 -8.26
N ASP A 16 -9.42 -16.38 -8.35
CA ASP A 16 -7.96 -16.33 -8.21
C ASP A 16 -7.55 -16.60 -6.75
N LEU A 17 -8.29 -16.05 -5.79
CA LEU A 17 -8.08 -16.29 -4.36
C LEU A 17 -8.34 -17.75 -3.98
N ASP A 18 -9.43 -18.34 -4.46
CA ASP A 18 -9.80 -19.73 -4.20
C ASP A 18 -8.81 -20.71 -4.85
N ALA A 19 -8.18 -20.30 -5.97
CA ALA A 19 -7.07 -21.03 -6.60
C ALA A 19 -5.72 -20.87 -5.86
N GLY A 20 -5.66 -20.07 -4.80
CA GLY A 20 -4.44 -19.80 -4.03
C GLY A 20 -3.43 -18.89 -4.74
N ASN A 21 -3.84 -18.20 -5.81
CA ASN A 21 -2.99 -17.30 -6.57
C ASN A 21 -3.70 -15.95 -6.78
N PRO A 22 -3.56 -14.99 -5.84
CA PRO A 22 -4.31 -13.73 -5.84
C PRO A 22 -4.21 -12.97 -7.16
N THR A 23 -5.27 -12.26 -7.55
CA THR A 23 -5.35 -11.56 -8.85
C THR A 23 -4.17 -10.63 -9.14
N VAL A 24 -3.67 -9.93 -8.11
CA VAL A 24 -2.48 -9.06 -8.21
C VAL A 24 -1.23 -9.78 -8.69
N VAL A 25 -1.11 -11.07 -8.40
CA VAL A 25 0.01 -11.94 -8.83
C VAL A 25 -0.34 -12.64 -10.14
N ARG A 26 -1.57 -13.15 -10.26
CA ARG A 26 -1.98 -13.96 -11.40
C ARG A 26 -2.13 -13.17 -12.70
N VAL A 27 -2.63 -11.93 -12.62
CA VAL A 27 -2.90 -11.09 -13.79
C VAL A 27 -2.49 -9.63 -13.50
N PRO A 28 -1.18 -9.33 -13.44
CA PRO A 28 -0.69 -8.05 -12.96
C PRO A 28 -1.10 -6.84 -13.81
N GLU A 29 -1.36 -7.03 -15.11
CA GLU A 29 -1.73 -5.96 -16.04
C GLU A 29 -3.23 -5.61 -16.04
N ASN A 30 -4.08 -6.37 -15.35
CA ASN A 30 -5.52 -6.12 -15.35
C ASN A 30 -5.92 -4.93 -14.46
N GLU A 31 -7.12 -4.39 -14.69
CA GLU A 31 -7.66 -3.25 -13.94
C GLU A 31 -7.72 -3.47 -12.42
N ILE A 32 -7.98 -4.71 -11.98
CA ILE A 32 -8.08 -5.07 -10.56
C ILE A 32 -6.72 -4.91 -9.90
N SER A 33 -5.68 -5.49 -10.51
CA SER A 33 -4.30 -5.43 -10.06
C SER A 33 -3.80 -4.00 -10.03
N GLN A 34 -4.09 -3.22 -11.07
CA GLN A 34 -3.74 -1.80 -11.12
C GLN A 34 -4.44 -1.00 -10.00
N ALA A 35 -5.71 -1.29 -9.68
CA ALA A 35 -6.41 -0.63 -8.57
C ALA A 35 -5.77 -0.94 -7.20
N PHE A 36 -5.32 -2.17 -6.97
CA PHE A 36 -4.56 -2.54 -5.77
C PHE A 36 -3.19 -1.86 -5.71
N LEU A 37 -2.48 -1.76 -6.84
CA LEU A 37 -1.17 -1.09 -6.90
C LEU A 37 -1.30 0.41 -6.62
N GLN A 38 -2.33 1.07 -7.17
CA GLN A 38 -2.63 2.48 -6.89
C GLN A 38 -2.96 2.72 -5.41
N LEU A 39 -3.72 1.80 -4.79
CA LEU A 39 -3.97 1.83 -3.35
C LEU A 39 -2.65 1.75 -2.57
N ALA A 40 -1.79 0.79 -2.91
CA ALA A 40 -0.51 0.60 -2.24
C ALA A 40 0.38 1.85 -2.37
N GLU A 41 0.51 2.41 -3.58
CA GLU A 41 1.29 3.62 -3.86
C GLU A 41 0.80 4.82 -3.04
N LYS A 42 -0.52 5.03 -2.99
CA LYS A 42 -1.12 6.11 -2.22
C LYS A 42 -0.81 5.96 -0.72
N VAL A 43 -0.99 4.75 -0.18
CA VAL A 43 -0.73 4.48 1.24
C VAL A 43 0.75 4.63 1.55
N SER A 44 1.66 4.09 0.74
CA SER A 44 3.10 4.20 0.96
C SER A 44 3.56 5.66 0.91
N THR A 45 3.03 6.44 -0.03
CA THR A 45 3.37 7.87 -0.15
C THR A 45 2.91 8.65 1.07
N GLU A 46 1.67 8.42 1.52
CA GLU A 46 1.14 9.08 2.72
C GLU A 46 1.93 8.73 3.98
N LEU A 47 2.30 7.45 4.15
CA LEU A 47 3.12 6.99 5.26
C LEU A 47 4.53 7.58 5.22
N TYR A 48 5.13 7.72 4.05
CA TYR A 48 6.45 8.35 3.90
C TYR A 48 6.44 9.79 4.41
N TRP A 49 5.43 10.60 4.02
CA TRP A 49 5.34 12.00 4.43
C TRP A 49 4.90 12.21 5.88
N GLN A 50 4.18 11.25 6.47
CA GLN A 50 3.77 11.30 7.87
C GLN A 50 4.81 10.67 8.82
N GLY A 51 5.81 9.98 8.27
CA GLY A 51 6.86 9.34 9.04
C GLY A 51 7.68 10.37 9.82
N SER A 52 7.92 10.10 11.10
CA SER A 52 8.94 10.83 11.84
C SER A 52 10.31 10.39 11.36
N VAL A 53 11.13 11.34 10.91
CA VAL A 53 12.52 11.06 10.53
C VAL A 53 13.27 10.63 11.78
N ILE A 54 13.88 9.44 11.75
CA ILE A 54 14.86 9.05 12.77
C ILE A 54 16.10 9.91 12.54
N PRO A 55 16.49 10.78 13.48
CA PRO A 55 17.66 11.64 13.30
C PRO A 55 18.90 10.78 13.06
N SER A 56 19.67 11.11 12.03
CA SER A 56 20.96 10.46 11.75
C SER A 56 22.05 10.84 12.75
N GLU A 57 21.84 11.93 13.49
CA GLU A 57 22.79 12.46 14.46
C GLU A 57 22.20 12.42 15.87
N ILE A 58 23.03 11.99 16.83
CA ILE A 58 22.70 12.04 18.25
C ILE A 58 22.96 13.47 18.74
N LEU A 59 21.91 14.20 19.07
CA LEU A 59 22.02 15.53 19.69
C LEU A 59 22.56 15.39 21.11
N PHE A 60 23.80 15.83 21.34
CA PHE A 60 24.35 15.98 22.68
C PHE A 60 23.80 17.26 23.31
N LYS A 61 23.15 17.13 24.47
CA LYS A 61 22.71 18.28 25.27
C LYS A 61 23.68 18.46 26.43
N GLU A 62 24.42 19.56 26.43
CA GLU A 62 25.27 19.93 27.57
C GLU A 62 24.36 20.25 28.78
N VAL A 63 24.55 19.54 29.87
CA VAL A 63 23.87 19.82 31.14
C VAL A 63 24.80 20.72 31.95
N LYS A 64 24.36 21.94 32.24
CA LYS A 64 25.05 22.87 33.15
C LYS A 64 24.91 22.44 34.60
#